data_AF-A0A3D3PI12-F1
#
_entry.id   AF-A0A3D3PI12-F1
#
_cell.length_a   1.000
_cell.length_b   1.000
_cell.length_c   1.000
_cell.angle_alpha   90.00
_cell.angle_beta   90.00
_cell.angle_gamma   90.00
#
_symmetry.space_group_name_H-M   'P 1'
#
loop_
_entity.id
_entity.type
_entity.pdbx_description
1 polymer ?
#
loop_
_entity_poly.entity_id
_entity_poly.type
_entity_poly.pdbx_seq_one_letter_code
_entity_poly.pdbx_strand_id
1 'polypeptide(L)'
;MKKSMKAALWSALVFPGAGHFLLKRYARGLVLFVPTVLALLYLVNDMLQQAAVIADKIMSGAVPADVTAITALVAAGGKDSTMLELAGYVLLVCWVAGMIDSYRIGNTEDRNDEKKL
;
A
#
# COMPACT_ATOMS: atom_id res chain seq x y z
N MET A 1 -19.24 7.27 -16.48
CA MET A 1 -19.12 6.42 -15.28
C MET A 1 -19.65 7.19 -14.09
N LYS A 2 -20.37 6.52 -13.18
CA LYS A 2 -20.79 7.10 -11.90
C LYS A 2 -19.56 7.55 -11.08
N LYS A 3 -19.67 8.62 -10.28
CA LYS A 3 -18.58 9.15 -9.46
C LYS A 3 -18.10 8.11 -8.44
N SER A 4 -19.03 7.34 -7.87
CA SER A 4 -18.77 6.14 -7.06
C SER A 4 -17.74 5.19 -7.67
N MET A 5 -18.01 4.72 -8.89
CA MET A 5 -17.15 3.78 -9.60
C MET A 5 -15.77 4.38 -9.89
N LYS A 6 -15.74 5.63 -10.36
CA LYS A 6 -14.49 6.33 -10.64
C LYS A 6 -13.66 6.51 -9.36
N ALA A 7 -14.26 6.94 -8.26
CA ALA A 7 -13.56 7.11 -6.99
C ALA A 7 -13.01 5.79 -6.43
N ALA A 8 -13.78 4.71 -6.49
CA ALA A 8 -13.33 3.39 -6.05
C ALA A 8 -12.15 2.87 -6.88
N LEU A 9 -12.22 3.02 -8.21
CA LEU A 9 -11.13 2.64 -9.12
C LEU A 9 -9.83 3.39 -8.80
N TRP A 10 -9.90 4.69 -8.54
CA TRP A 10 -8.73 5.48 -8.15
C TRP A 10 -8.15 5.00 -6.82
N SER A 11 -8.98 4.76 -5.81
CA SER A 11 -8.54 4.22 -4.53
C SER A 11 -7.98 2.80 -4.63
N ALA A 12 -8.51 1.99 -5.56
CA ALA A 12 -8.11 0.60 -5.76
C ALA A 12 -6.78 0.47 -6.52
N LEU A 13 -6.61 1.26 -7.59
CA LEU A 13 -5.54 1.06 -8.57
C LEU A 13 -4.35 2.00 -8.36
N VAL A 14 -4.58 3.22 -7.87
CA VAL A 14 -3.53 4.23 -7.78
C VAL A 14 -2.94 4.25 -6.38
N PHE A 15 -3.76 4.49 -5.36
CA PHE A 15 -3.30 4.63 -3.98
C PHE A 15 -4.47 4.55 -2.99
N PRO A 16 -4.30 4.01 -1.78
CA PRO A 16 -5.32 3.98 -0.72
C PRO A 16 -5.97 5.34 -0.48
N GLY A 17 -7.24 5.45 -0.84
CA GLY A 17 -8.00 6.68 -0.65
C GLY A 17 -7.74 7.77 -1.69
N ALA A 18 -7.06 7.50 -2.81
CA ALA A 18 -6.95 8.43 -3.95
C ALA A 18 -8.32 8.92 -4.47
N GLY A 19 -9.36 8.08 -4.37
CA GLY A 19 -10.73 8.46 -4.69
C GLY A 19 -11.27 9.63 -3.85
N HIS A 20 -10.77 9.83 -2.63
CA HIS A 20 -11.16 10.97 -1.79
C HIS A 20 -10.66 12.29 -2.35
N PHE A 21 -9.49 12.32 -2.98
CA PHE A 21 -8.96 13.51 -3.64
C PHE A 21 -9.81 13.88 -4.87
N LEU A 22 -10.28 12.87 -5.60
CA LEU A 22 -11.19 13.07 -6.73
C LEU A 22 -12.55 13.65 -6.29
N LEU A 23 -13.06 13.22 -5.14
CA LEU A 23 -14.31 13.70 -4.54
C LEU A 23 -14.12 14.98 -3.69
N LYS A 24 -12.94 15.62 -3.74
CA LYS A 24 -12.57 16.82 -2.95
C LYS A 24 -12.71 16.64 -1.43
N ARG A 25 -12.64 15.40 -0.93
CA ARG A 25 -12.68 15.02 0.50
C ARG A 25 -11.26 14.84 1.05
N TYR A 26 -10.44 15.88 0.94
CA TYR A 26 -9.00 15.83 1.24
C TYR A 26 -8.68 15.36 2.67
N ALA A 27 -9.44 15.77 3.67
CA ALA A 27 -9.22 15.36 5.06
C ALA A 27 -9.30 13.84 5.22
N ARG A 28 -10.27 13.17 4.59
CA ARG A 28 -10.41 11.71 4.62
C ARG A 28 -9.30 11.03 3.84
N GLY A 29 -8.91 11.61 2.70
CA GLY A 29 -7.76 11.15 1.93
C GLY A 29 -6.47 11.18 2.75
N LEU A 30 -6.23 12.25 3.52
CA LEU A 30 -5.04 12.41 4.36
C LEU A 30 -4.97 11.40 5.51
N VAL A 31 -6.11 11.10 6.14
CA VAL A 31 -6.19 10.09 7.22
C VAL A 31 -5.75 8.70 6.74
N LEU A 32 -5.99 8.36 5.46
CA LEU A 32 -5.52 7.11 4.86
C LEU A 32 -4.10 7.24 4.30
N PHE A 33 -3.75 8.41 3.77
CA PHE A 33 -2.46 8.67 3.14
C PHE A 33 -1.30 8.56 4.11
N VAL A 34 -1.37 9.24 5.26
CA VAL A 34 -0.28 9.26 6.24
C VAL A 34 0.11 7.87 6.72
N PRO A 35 -0.78 7.01 7.25
CA PRO A 35 -0.40 5.68 7.71
C PRO A 35 0.07 4.78 6.56
N THR A 36 -0.52 4.92 5.37
CA THR A 36 -0.09 4.16 4.18
C THR A 36 1.35 4.51 3.80
N VAL A 37 1.69 5.80 3.73
CA VAL A 37 3.04 6.25 3.39
C VAL A 37 4.05 5.80 4.46
N LEU A 38 3.71 5.91 5.73
CA LEU A 38 4.58 5.45 6.81
C LEU A 38 4.83 3.94 6.74
N ALA A 39 3.79 3.13 6.54
CA ALA A 39 3.92 1.70 6.36
C ALA A 39 4.77 1.35 5.12
N LEU A 40 4.56 2.05 4.01
CA LEU A 40 5.30 1.82 2.77
C LEU A 40 6.78 2.18 2.92
N LEU A 41 7.10 3.32 3.55
CA LEU A 41 8.48 3.73 3.82
C LEU A 41 9.18 2.72 4.73
N TYR A 42 8.48 2.21 5.74
CA TYR A 42 9.02 1.17 6.61
C TYR A 42 9.33 -0.11 5.84
N LEU A 43 8.37 -0.63 5.05
CA LEU A 43 8.55 -1.83 4.23
C LEU A 43 9.71 -1.69 3.24
N VAL A 44 9.79 -0.56 2.53
CA VAL A 44 10.88 -0.31 1.56
C VAL A 44 12.24 -0.25 2.26
N ASN A 45 12.33 0.41 3.42
CA ASN A 45 13.59 0.47 4.18
C ASN A 45 14.04 -0.91 4.65
N ASP A 46 13.12 -1.73 5.17
CA ASP A 46 13.44 -3.10 5.61
C ASP A 46 13.91 -3.96 4.43
N MET A 47 13.23 -3.89 3.29
CA MET A 47 13.63 -4.57 2.05
C MET A 47 15.01 -4.14 1.56
N LEU A 48 15.32 -2.83 1.59
CA LEU A 48 16.62 -2.31 1.18
C LEU A 48 17.74 -2.76 2.14
N GLN A 49 17.48 -2.79 3.45
CA GLN A 49 18.43 -3.31 4.43
C GLN A 49 18.72 -4.79 4.21
N GLN A 50 17.67 -5.60 4.00
CA GLN A 50 17.83 -7.02 3.70
C GLN A 50 18.63 -7.23 2.40
N ALA A 51 18.31 -6.47 1.34
CA ALA A 51 19.03 -6.53 0.07
C ALA A 51 20.51 -6.16 0.22
N ALA A 52 20.83 -5.11 0.99
CA ALA A 52 22.20 -4.70 1.27
C ALA A 52 22.98 -5.79 2.01
N VAL A 53 22.39 -6.43 3.03
CA VAL A 53 23.02 -7.53 3.77
C VAL A 53 23.30 -8.72 2.85
N ILE A 54 22.38 -9.05 1.94
CA ILE A 54 22.59 -10.13 0.96
C ILE A 54 23.72 -9.75 -0.01
N ALA A 55 23.74 -8.51 -0.51
CA ALA A 55 24.79 -8.02 -1.40
C ALA A 55 26.18 -8.09 -0.75
N ASP A 56 26.32 -7.66 0.51
CA ASP A 56 27.58 -7.75 1.26
C ASP A 56 28.07 -9.20 1.42
N LYS A 57 27.15 -10.15 1.64
CA LYS A 57 27.48 -11.58 1.73
C LYS A 57 27.96 -12.15 0.39
N ILE A 58 27.41 -11.67 -0.72
CA ILE A 58 27.87 -12.06 -2.06
C ILE A 58 29.27 -11.47 -2.32
N MET A 59 29.45 -10.19 -2.04
CA MET A 59 30.72 -9.48 -2.29
C MET A 59 31.88 -9.99 -1.44
N SER A 60 31.60 -10.42 -0.21
CA SER A 60 32.60 -11.04 0.68
C SER A 60 32.94 -12.49 0.31
N GLY A 61 32.24 -13.09 -0.66
CA GLY A 61 32.39 -14.50 -1.03
C GLY A 61 31.77 -15.49 -0.04
N ALA A 62 31.04 -14.99 0.98
CA ALA A 62 30.35 -15.84 1.95
C ALA A 62 29.14 -16.58 1.34
N VAL A 63 28.57 -16.03 0.26
CA VAL A 63 27.44 -16.59 -0.47
C VAL A 63 27.77 -16.58 -1.96
N PRO A 64 27.57 -17.69 -2.69
CA PRO A 64 27.74 -17.69 -4.14
C PRO A 64 26.75 -16.74 -4.81
N ALA A 65 27.18 -16.07 -5.89
CA ALA A 65 26.32 -15.24 -6.72
C ALA A 65 25.39 -16.09 -7.62
N ASP A 66 24.65 -17.03 -7.03
CA ASP A 66 23.71 -17.91 -7.73
C ASP A 66 22.27 -17.72 -7.22
N VAL A 67 21.31 -17.92 -8.12
CA VAL A 67 19.89 -17.65 -7.88
C VAL A 67 19.33 -18.52 -6.75
N THR A 68 19.82 -19.75 -6.59
CA THR A 68 19.35 -20.70 -5.57
C THR A 68 19.76 -20.23 -4.18
N ALA A 69 21.03 -19.87 -4.00
CA ALA A 69 21.55 -19.36 -2.73
C ALA A 69 20.89 -18.02 -2.33
N ILE A 70 20.70 -17.12 -3.30
CA ILE A 70 20.01 -15.84 -3.08
C ILE A 70 18.56 -16.07 -2.67
N THR A 71 17.83 -16.93 -3.38
CA THR A 71 16.41 -17.21 -3.07
C THR A 71 16.26 -17.82 -1.68
N ALA A 72 17.17 -18.73 -1.29
CA ALA A 72 17.18 -19.30 0.06
C ALA A 72 17.41 -18.24 1.14
N LEU A 73 18.30 -17.27 0.92
CA LEU A 73 18.55 -16.17 1.86
C LEU A 73 17.43 -15.16 1.93
N VAL A 74 16.75 -14.88 0.82
CA VAL A 74 15.55 -14.04 0.82
C VAL A 74 14.44 -14.73 1.61
N ALA A 75 14.21 -16.03 1.38
CA ALA A 75 13.22 -16.82 2.10
C ALA A 75 13.54 -16.92 3.61
N ALA A 76 14.80 -17.16 3.97
CA ALA A 76 15.23 -17.22 5.37
C ALA A 76 15.30 -15.84 6.04
N GLY A 77 15.49 -14.78 5.26
CA GLY A 77 15.54 -13.41 5.73
C GLY A 77 14.17 -12.76 5.93
N GLY A 78 13.09 -13.46 5.55
CA GLY A 78 11.73 -13.17 6.02
C GLY A 78 11.68 -13.34 7.54
N LYS A 79 12.14 -12.32 8.26
CA LYS A 79 12.04 -12.27 9.72
C LYS A 79 10.57 -12.36 10.11
N ASP A 80 10.27 -13.17 11.13
CA ASP A 80 9.08 -13.01 11.99
C ASP A 80 9.16 -11.66 12.70
N SER A 81 9.01 -10.59 11.93
CA SER A 81 9.01 -9.23 12.41
C SER A 81 7.57 -8.81 12.53
N THR A 82 7.06 -8.84 13.76
CA THR A 82 5.72 -8.36 14.10
C THR A 82 5.45 -6.96 13.53
N MET A 83 6.48 -6.11 13.41
CA MET A 83 6.36 -4.80 12.78
C MET A 83 6.22 -4.86 11.26
N LEU A 84 6.90 -5.78 10.58
CA LEU A 84 6.75 -5.98 9.13
C LEU A 84 5.34 -6.46 8.80
N GLU A 85 4.85 -7.44 9.56
CA GLU A 85 3.47 -7.92 9.44
C GLU A 85 2.46 -6.81 9.72
N LEU A 86 2.64 -6.06 10.80
CA LEU A 86 1.78 -4.93 11.16
C LEU A 86 1.77 -3.88 10.06
N ALA A 87 2.92 -3.51 9.49
CA ALA A 87 3.00 -2.57 8.38
C ALA A 87 2.23 -3.08 7.15
N GLY A 88 2.36 -4.37 6.82
CA GLY A 88 1.59 -5.03 5.76
C GLY A 88 0.09 -4.98 6.01
N TYR A 89 -0.36 -5.30 7.23
CA TYR A 89 -1.77 -5.23 7.62
C TYR A 89 -2.31 -3.79 7.59
N VAL A 90 -1.55 -2.81 8.08
CA VAL A 90 -1.94 -1.40 8.01
C VAL A 90 -2.11 -0.96 6.56
N LEU A 91 -1.19 -1.34 5.68
CA LEU A 91 -1.28 -1.05 4.25
C LEU A 91 -2.56 -1.66 3.65
N LEU A 92 -2.82 -2.94 3.91
CA LEU A 92 -3.98 -3.67 3.40
C LEU A 92 -5.31 -3.08 3.91
N VAL A 93 -5.39 -2.79 5.22
CA VAL A 93 -6.57 -2.19 5.84
C VAL A 93 -6.82 -0.80 5.28
N CYS A 94 -5.79 0.04 5.15
CA CYS A 94 -5.93 1.37 4.55
C CYS A 94 -6.40 1.27 3.09
N TRP A 95 -5.90 0.29 2.33
CA TRP A 95 -6.28 0.06 0.93
C TRP A 95 -7.75 -0.30 0.80
N VAL A 96 -8.20 -1.32 1.53
CA VAL A 96 -9.59 -1.80 1.52
C VAL A 96 -10.54 -0.72 2.05
N ALA A 97 -10.19 -0.07 3.17
CA ALA A 97 -10.99 1.01 3.75
C ALA A 97 -11.11 2.19 2.77
N GLY A 98 -10.01 2.57 2.10
CA GLY A 98 -10.02 3.65 1.11
C GLY A 98 -10.91 3.35 -0.09
N MET A 99 -10.87 2.12 -0.59
CA MET A 99 -11.74 1.66 -1.68
C MET A 99 -13.22 1.74 -1.27
N ILE A 100 -13.58 1.17 -0.12
CA ILE A 100 -14.96 1.13 0.37
C ILE A 100 -15.48 2.54 0.69
N ASP A 101 -14.73 3.36 1.44
CA ASP A 101 -15.20 4.69 1.84
C ASP A 101 -15.36 5.61 0.64
N SER A 102 -14.39 5.61 -0.30
CA SER A 102 -14.49 6.44 -1.51
C SER A 102 -15.66 6.03 -2.41
N TYR A 103 -15.98 4.73 -2.50
CA TYR A 103 -17.18 4.26 -3.19
C TYR A 103 -18.46 4.76 -2.51
N ARG A 104 -18.55 4.63 -1.17
CA ARG A 104 -19.73 5.06 -0.39
C ARG A 104 -19.99 6.57 -0.52
N ILE A 105 -18.93 7.39 -0.47
CA ILE A 105 -19.04 8.84 -0.68
C ILE A 105 -19.49 9.13 -2.11
N GLY A 106 -18.82 8.55 -3.11
CA GLY A 106 -19.18 8.79 -4.51
C GLY A 106 -20.61 8.37 -4.82
N ASN A 107 -21.11 7.28 -4.23
CA ASN A 107 -22.49 6.82 -4.41
C ASN A 107 -23.51 7.77 -3.78
N THR A 108 -23.13 8.42 -2.67
CA THR A 108 -23.96 9.47 -2.05
C THR A 108 -24.03 10.71 -2.93
N GLU A 109 -22.92 11.10 -3.58
CA GLU A 109 -22.91 12.21 -4.53
C GLU A 109 -23.72 11.90 -5.79
N ASP A 110 -23.58 10.70 -6.36
CA ASP A 110 -24.36 10.27 -7.53
C ASP A 110 -25.87 10.35 -7.26
N ARG A 111 -26.33 9.86 -6.10
CA ARG A 111 -27.76 9.92 -5.71
C ARG A 111 -28.25 11.35 -5.48
N ASN A 112 -27.40 12.23 -4.97
CA ASN A 112 -27.78 13.63 -4.76
C ASN A 112 -27.90 14.40 -6.08
N ASP A 113 -27.09 14.04 -7.08
CA ASP A 113 -27.19 14.60 -8.42
C ASP A 113 -28.45 14.10 -9.14
N GLU A 114 -28.82 12.82 -8.99
CA GLU A 114 -30.07 12.25 -9.51
C GLU A 114 -31.33 12.95 -8.97
N LYS A 115 -31.31 13.43 -7.71
CA LYS A 115 -32.45 14.13 -7.09
C LYS A 115 -32.61 15.60 -7.53
N LYS A 116 -31.62 16.17 -8.20
CA LYS A 116 -31.63 17.57 -8.66
C LYS A 116 -32.13 17.74 -10.10
N LEU A 117 -32.31 16.64 -10.81
CA LEU A 117 -32.83 16.54 -12.18
C LEU A 117 -34.34 16.32 -12.14
#